data_AF-A0A9W6RHB8-F1
#
_entry.id   AF-A0A9W6RHB8-F1
#
_cell.length_a   1.000
_cell.length_b   1.000
_cell.length_c   1.000
_cell.angle_alpha   90.00
_cell.angle_beta   90.00
_cell.angle_gamma   90.00
#
_symmetry.space_group_name_H-M   'P 1'
#
loop_
_entity.id
_entity.type
_entity.pdbx_description
1 polymer ?
#
loop_
_entity_poly.entity_id
_entity_poly.type
_entity_poly.pdbx_seq_one_letter_code
_entity_poly.pdbx_strand_id
1 'polypeptide(L)'
;MRHSGIADAAIIAVMADERCMHDMLPGQCGQRPCRDIPQGLVARVYVTEGGDVLHRSPDCRALREGQLKAARRGQQLHEPRSIDVIDALGADRAVCIQCFPDYVPEGTKLCWVRGDDGRWVPGLLTRWKHDADRWRGWVSYLAETGQVTTLKDQDDLRPREVGERPPRSGDSARYAP
;
A
#
# COMPACT_ATOMS: atom_id res chain seq x y z
N MET A 1 -34.13 31.79 -34.87
CA MET A 1 -34.14 30.33 -34.76
C MET A 1 -32.91 29.88 -33.98
N ARG A 2 -33.05 29.77 -32.66
CA ARG A 2 -32.12 29.06 -31.77
C ARG A 2 -32.96 27.92 -31.21
N HIS A 3 -32.44 26.69 -31.11
CA HIS A 3 -32.81 25.62 -30.17
C HIS A 3 -32.20 24.30 -30.69
N SER A 4 -31.00 23.96 -30.22
CA SER A 4 -30.43 22.59 -30.24
C SER A 4 -29.19 22.61 -29.36
N GLY A 5 -29.41 22.57 -28.05
CA GLY A 5 -28.34 22.57 -27.04
C GLY A 5 -28.78 22.01 -25.70
N ILE A 6 -29.86 21.22 -25.66
CA ILE A 6 -30.45 20.69 -24.42
C ILE A 6 -30.37 19.15 -24.36
N ALA A 7 -30.14 18.47 -25.48
CA ALA A 7 -30.10 17.00 -25.51
C ALA A 7 -28.81 16.38 -24.93
N ASP A 8 -27.67 17.06 -25.02
CA ASP A 8 -26.39 16.50 -24.52
C ASP A 8 -26.25 16.54 -23.00
N ALA A 9 -26.77 17.56 -22.34
CA ALA A 9 -26.71 17.65 -20.87
C ALA A 9 -27.65 16.64 -20.18
N ALA A 10 -28.77 16.30 -20.81
CA ALA A 10 -29.73 15.34 -20.27
C ALA A 10 -29.22 13.90 -20.36
N ILE A 11 -28.47 13.54 -21.41
CA ILE A 11 -27.90 12.19 -21.56
C ILE A 11 -26.78 11.93 -20.54
N ILE A 12 -26.02 12.97 -20.15
CA ILE A 12 -24.96 12.84 -19.12
C ILE A 12 -25.56 12.67 -17.71
N ALA A 13 -26.75 13.21 -17.43
CA ALA A 13 -27.39 13.12 -16.12
C ALA A 13 -27.98 11.73 -15.82
N VAL A 14 -28.43 10.98 -16.83
CA VAL A 14 -29.11 9.68 -16.63
C VAL A 14 -28.15 8.57 -16.17
N MET A 15 -26.83 8.72 -16.39
CA MET A 15 -25.83 7.73 -15.96
C MET A 15 -25.32 7.94 -14.52
N ALA A 16 -25.73 9.02 -13.83
CA ALA A 16 -25.19 9.40 -12.52
C ALA A 16 -26.03 8.92 -11.31
N ASP A 17 -27.23 8.39 -11.54
CA ASP A 17 -28.21 8.05 -10.49
C ASP A 17 -28.38 6.54 -10.23
N GLU A 18 -27.58 5.68 -10.88
CA GLU A 18 -27.62 4.24 -10.60
C GLU A 18 -26.89 3.94 -9.28
N ARG A 19 -27.67 3.98 -8.20
CA ARG A 19 -27.25 3.46 -6.90
C ARG A 19 -26.80 2.01 -7.07
N CYS A 20 -25.70 1.66 -6.43
CA CYS A 20 -25.27 0.27 -6.38
C CYS A 20 -26.28 -0.59 -5.60
N MET A 21 -26.12 -1.92 -5.63
CA MET A 21 -26.97 -2.85 -4.87
C MET A 21 -26.97 -2.61 -3.34
N HIS A 22 -26.08 -1.77 -2.83
CA HIS A 22 -26.01 -1.33 -1.44
C HIS A 22 -26.70 0.04 -1.20
N ASP A 23 -27.53 0.48 -2.15
CA ASP A 23 -28.28 1.74 -2.12
C ASP A 23 -27.43 3.01 -2.02
N MET A 24 -26.13 2.89 -2.31
CA MET A 24 -25.17 3.99 -2.29
C MET A 24 -24.90 4.52 -3.70
N LEU A 25 -24.65 5.82 -3.81
CA LEU A 25 -24.29 6.48 -5.06
C LEU A 25 -22.93 5.98 -5.60
N PRO A 26 -22.67 6.13 -6.92
CA PRO A 26 -21.36 5.84 -7.49
C PRO A 26 -20.23 6.52 -6.70
N GLY A 27 -19.19 5.75 -6.35
CA GLY A 27 -18.05 6.21 -5.57
C GLY A 27 -18.23 6.26 -4.05
N GLN A 28 -19.45 6.07 -3.52
CA GLN A 28 -19.69 6.02 -2.06
C GLN A 28 -19.63 4.60 -1.49
N CYS A 29 -19.80 3.59 -2.33
CA CYS A 29 -19.74 2.20 -1.88
C CYS A 29 -18.30 1.70 -1.73
N GLY A 30 -17.95 1.26 -0.52
CA GLY A 30 -16.64 0.70 -0.20
C GLY A 30 -16.45 -0.77 -0.57
N GLN A 31 -17.44 -1.44 -1.16
CA GLN A 31 -17.45 -2.90 -1.40
C GLN A 31 -17.32 -3.27 -2.88
N ARG A 32 -16.91 -4.51 -3.17
CA ARG A 32 -16.97 -5.08 -4.53
C ARG A 32 -18.41 -5.39 -4.94
N PRO A 33 -18.75 -5.31 -6.25
CA PRO A 33 -17.91 -4.85 -7.37
C PRO A 33 -17.84 -3.32 -7.51
N CYS A 34 -18.49 -2.58 -6.62
CA CYS A 34 -18.70 -1.12 -6.74
C CYS A 34 -17.41 -0.29 -6.62
N ARG A 35 -16.42 -0.80 -5.88
CA ARG A 35 -15.11 -0.17 -5.73
C ARG A 35 -14.06 -0.82 -6.64
N ASP A 36 -13.32 0.02 -7.34
CA ASP A 36 -12.17 -0.39 -8.13
C ASP A 36 -11.02 -0.85 -7.23
N ILE A 37 -10.27 -1.83 -7.72
CA ILE A 37 -9.05 -2.30 -7.06
C ILE A 37 -8.00 -1.21 -7.20
N PRO A 38 -7.40 -0.72 -6.09
CA PRO A 38 -6.35 0.28 -6.17
C PRO A 38 -5.18 -0.16 -7.06
N GLN A 39 -4.61 0.79 -7.79
CA GLN A 39 -3.45 0.52 -8.65
C GLN A 39 -2.30 -0.12 -7.85
N GLY A 40 -1.67 -1.13 -8.44
CA GLY A 40 -0.58 -1.88 -7.80
C GLY A 40 -1.05 -3.07 -6.97
N LEU A 41 -2.35 -3.22 -6.71
CA LEU A 41 -2.93 -4.39 -6.04
C LEU A 41 -3.56 -5.38 -7.03
N VAL A 42 -3.97 -6.53 -6.50
CA VAL A 42 -4.69 -7.60 -7.22
C VAL A 42 -6.00 -7.90 -6.50
N ALA A 43 -6.98 -8.45 -7.21
CA ALA A 43 -8.32 -8.71 -6.65
C ALA A 43 -8.31 -9.63 -5.42
N ARG A 44 -7.34 -10.56 -5.36
CA ARG A 44 -7.28 -11.64 -4.38
C ARG A 44 -5.93 -11.59 -3.66
N VAL A 45 -5.97 -11.49 -2.34
CA VAL A 45 -4.77 -11.47 -1.49
C VAL A 45 -4.82 -12.61 -0.48
N TYR A 46 -3.68 -12.91 0.12
CA TYR A 46 -3.51 -13.96 1.12
C TYR A 46 -3.18 -13.35 2.48
N VAL A 47 -3.78 -13.90 3.52
CA VAL A 47 -3.50 -13.52 4.90
C VAL A 47 -3.74 -14.71 5.80
N THR A 48 -3.03 -14.77 6.92
CA THR A 48 -3.27 -15.79 7.94
C THR A 48 -4.30 -15.28 8.93
N GLU A 49 -4.95 -16.19 9.67
CA GLU A 49 -5.76 -15.79 10.81
C GLU A 49 -4.90 -15.02 11.83
N GLY A 50 -5.46 -13.94 12.40
CA GLY A 50 -4.73 -13.03 13.28
C GLY A 50 -3.59 -12.22 12.63
N GLY A 51 -3.34 -12.38 11.32
CA GLY A 51 -2.30 -11.63 10.60
C GLY A 51 -2.80 -10.29 10.06
N ASP A 52 -1.95 -9.26 10.19
CA ASP A 52 -2.27 -7.87 9.79
C ASP A 52 -1.67 -7.46 8.44
N VAL A 53 -0.94 -8.36 7.77
CA VAL A 53 -0.25 -8.08 6.51
C VAL A 53 -0.82 -8.93 5.37
N LEU A 54 -1.20 -8.27 4.27
CA LEU A 54 -1.73 -8.88 3.06
C LEU A 54 -0.61 -9.23 2.09
N HIS A 55 -0.64 -10.45 1.56
CA HIS A 55 0.37 -10.98 0.64
C HIS A 55 -0.24 -11.30 -0.73
N ARG A 56 0.56 -11.20 -1.80
CA ARG A 56 0.14 -11.57 -3.16
C ARG A 56 0.06 -13.08 -3.37
N SER A 57 0.84 -13.85 -2.61
CA SER A 57 0.99 -15.29 -2.74
C SER A 57 1.11 -15.93 -1.35
N PRO A 58 0.58 -17.15 -1.14
CA PRO A 58 0.79 -17.90 0.10
C PRO A 58 2.26 -18.30 0.29
N ASP A 59 3.06 -18.26 -0.78
CA ASP A 59 4.48 -18.60 -0.77
C ASP A 59 5.40 -17.40 -0.54
N CYS A 60 4.83 -16.22 -0.23
CA CYS A 60 5.62 -15.04 0.06
C CYS A 60 6.65 -15.31 1.17
N ARG A 61 7.91 -14.99 0.92
CA ARG A 61 8.99 -15.17 1.90
C ARG A 61 8.66 -14.51 3.25
N ALA A 62 8.22 -13.26 3.23
CA ALA A 62 7.86 -12.52 4.45
C ALA A 62 6.70 -13.17 5.23
N LEU A 63 5.74 -13.81 4.53
CA LEU A 63 4.65 -14.55 5.16
C LEU A 63 5.18 -15.80 5.89
N ARG A 64 6.04 -16.58 5.21
CA ARG A 64 6.67 -17.77 5.78
C ARG A 64 7.56 -17.41 6.98
N GLU A 65 8.34 -16.35 6.88
CA GLU A 65 9.17 -15.83 7.98
C GLU A 65 8.31 -15.38 9.17
N GLY A 66 7.19 -14.72 8.90
CA GLY A 66 6.19 -14.35 9.91
C GLY A 66 5.63 -15.56 10.66
N GLN A 67 5.22 -16.61 9.94
CA GLN A 67 4.76 -17.87 10.53
C GLN A 67 5.87 -18.56 11.34
N LEU A 68 7.10 -18.64 10.83
CA LEU A 68 8.23 -19.20 11.59
C LEU A 68 8.50 -18.41 12.89
N LYS A 69 8.36 -17.08 12.86
CA LYS A 69 8.50 -16.22 14.04
C LYS A 69 7.37 -16.45 15.05
N ALA A 70 6.14 -16.65 14.58
CA ALA A 70 4.99 -17.01 15.42
C ALA A 70 5.24 -18.37 16.10
N ALA A 71 5.70 -19.38 15.36
CA ALA A 71 6.05 -20.69 15.92
C ALA A 71 7.12 -20.59 17.03
N ARG A 72 8.19 -19.82 16.79
CA ARG A 72 9.25 -19.59 17.80
C ARG A 72 8.74 -18.91 19.07
N ARG A 73 7.61 -18.19 18.98
CA ARG A 73 6.94 -17.54 20.12
C ARG A 73 5.85 -18.43 20.75
N GLY A 74 5.72 -19.68 20.32
CA GLY A 74 4.67 -20.59 20.79
C GLY A 74 3.26 -20.20 20.33
N GLN A 75 3.15 -19.34 19.31
CA GLN A 75 1.86 -18.97 18.74
C GLN A 75 1.38 -20.05 17.76
N GLN A 76 0.07 -20.20 17.64
CA GLN A 76 -0.54 -21.11 16.67
C GLN A 76 -0.26 -20.63 15.25
N LEU A 77 0.08 -21.59 14.37
CA LEU A 77 0.22 -21.35 12.94
C LEU A 77 -1.13 -21.55 12.26
N HIS A 78 -1.40 -20.71 11.28
CA HIS A 78 -2.65 -20.74 10.53
C HIS A 78 -2.33 -20.77 9.04
N GLU A 79 -3.05 -21.59 8.28
CA GLU A 79 -2.90 -21.64 6.83
C GLU A 79 -3.30 -20.30 6.20
N PRO A 80 -2.54 -19.81 5.19
CA PRO A 80 -2.93 -18.61 4.46
C PRO A 80 -4.27 -18.80 3.74
N ARG A 81 -5.25 -17.97 4.06
CA ARG A 81 -6.53 -17.91 3.35
C ARG A 81 -6.51 -16.81 2.31
N SER A 82 -7.16 -17.07 1.17
CA SER A 82 -7.31 -16.07 0.13
C SER A 82 -8.63 -15.33 0.27
N ILE A 83 -8.59 -14.00 0.29
CA ILE A 83 -9.72 -13.10 0.51
C ILE A 83 -9.79 -12.01 -0.58
N ASP A 84 -10.93 -11.34 -0.70
CA ASP A 84 -11.06 -10.16 -1.57
C ASP A 84 -10.24 -8.99 -1.00
N VAL A 85 -9.53 -8.27 -1.87
CA VAL A 85 -8.64 -7.19 -1.45
C VAL A 85 -9.38 -5.98 -0.90
N ILE A 86 -10.59 -5.68 -1.41
CA ILE A 86 -11.36 -4.52 -0.96
C ILE A 86 -11.86 -4.75 0.46
N ASP A 87 -12.38 -5.94 0.74
CA ASP A 87 -12.78 -6.35 2.09
C ASP A 87 -11.58 -6.33 3.05
N ALA A 88 -10.41 -6.77 2.58
CA ALA A 88 -9.19 -6.80 3.37
C ALA A 88 -8.68 -5.40 3.74
N LEU A 89 -8.73 -4.46 2.80
CA LEU A 89 -8.35 -3.06 3.02
C LEU A 89 -9.35 -2.36 3.95
N GLY A 90 -10.64 -2.70 3.89
CA GLY A 90 -11.64 -2.20 4.84
C GLY A 90 -11.42 -2.65 6.29
N ALA A 91 -10.55 -3.62 6.54
CA ALA A 91 -10.16 -4.09 7.86
C ALA A 91 -8.81 -3.51 8.35
N ASP A 92 -8.35 -2.39 7.77
CA ASP A 92 -7.11 -1.67 8.12
C ASP A 92 -5.82 -2.53 8.09
N ARG A 93 -5.82 -3.59 7.28
CA ARG A 93 -4.64 -4.46 7.13
C ARG A 93 -3.60 -3.78 6.24
N ALA A 94 -2.35 -3.81 6.69
CA ALA A 94 -1.23 -3.36 5.87
C ALA A 94 -1.03 -4.33 4.69
N VAL A 95 -0.44 -3.84 3.60
CA VAL A 95 0.03 -4.72 2.52
C VAL A 95 1.52 -4.99 2.67
N CYS A 96 1.93 -6.19 2.24
CA CYS A 96 3.34 -6.56 2.19
C CYS A 96 4.03 -5.75 1.09
N ILE A 97 5.00 -4.90 1.47
CA ILE A 97 5.76 -4.04 0.55
C ILE A 97 6.55 -4.87 -0.48
N GLN A 98 6.98 -6.08 -0.13
CA GLN A 98 7.63 -6.97 -1.10
C GLN A 98 6.66 -7.49 -2.17
N CYS A 99 5.41 -7.76 -1.79
CA CYS A 99 4.40 -8.25 -2.71
C CYS A 99 3.85 -7.13 -3.60
N PHE A 100 3.77 -5.93 -3.05
CA PHE A 100 3.13 -4.78 -3.66
C PHE A 100 4.02 -3.55 -3.51
N PRO A 101 5.22 -3.54 -4.12
CA PRO A 101 6.16 -2.44 -3.92
C PRO A 101 5.56 -1.14 -4.42
N ASP A 102 4.78 -1.14 -5.50
CA ASP A 102 4.27 0.08 -6.12
C ASP A 102 2.87 0.49 -5.66
N TYR A 103 2.30 -0.21 -4.67
CA TYR A 103 1.04 0.24 -4.07
C TYR A 103 1.31 1.39 -3.11
N VAL A 104 0.52 2.46 -3.25
CA VAL A 104 0.63 3.67 -2.44
C VAL A 104 -0.66 3.82 -1.62
N PRO A 105 -0.68 3.41 -0.34
CA PRO A 105 -1.76 3.74 0.56
C PRO A 105 -1.98 5.25 0.65
N GLU A 106 -3.22 5.66 0.87
CA GLU A 106 -3.58 7.06 1.07
C GLU A 106 -2.71 7.71 2.17
N GLY A 107 -2.27 8.95 1.94
CA GLY A 107 -1.43 9.68 2.89
C GLY A 107 0.03 9.21 2.95
N THR A 108 0.45 8.26 2.11
CA THR A 108 1.84 7.79 2.02
C THR A 108 2.50 8.18 0.70
N LYS A 109 3.83 8.09 0.65
CA LYS A 109 4.61 8.28 -0.59
C LYS A 109 5.61 7.15 -0.76
N LEU A 110 5.82 6.71 -1.99
CA LEU A 110 6.87 5.75 -2.29
C LEU A 110 8.25 6.35 -2.01
N CYS A 111 9.12 5.54 -1.42
CA CYS A 111 10.51 5.91 -1.21
C CYS A 111 11.43 4.69 -1.36
N TRP A 112 12.72 4.96 -1.53
CA TRP A 112 13.78 4.03 -1.17
C TRP A 112 14.19 4.29 0.28
N VAL A 113 14.35 3.22 1.03
CA VAL A 113 14.87 3.24 2.40
C VAL A 113 16.20 2.52 2.41
N ARG A 114 17.20 3.12 3.05
CA ARG A 114 18.48 2.46 3.28
C ARG A 114 18.36 1.48 4.44
N GLY A 115 18.46 0.19 4.11
CA GLY A 115 18.50 -0.91 5.07
C GLY A 115 19.79 -0.90 5.88
N ASP A 116 19.82 -1.70 6.94
CA ASP A 116 20.95 -1.76 7.86
C ASP A 116 22.19 -2.40 7.20
N ASP A 117 21.99 -3.20 6.15
CA ASP A 117 23.05 -3.72 5.26
C ASP A 117 23.55 -2.69 4.23
N GLY A 118 23.05 -1.45 4.30
CA GLY A 118 23.39 -0.35 3.41
C GLY A 118 22.72 -0.40 2.05
N ARG A 119 21.89 -1.42 1.75
CA ARG A 119 21.16 -1.52 0.48
C ARG A 119 19.92 -0.65 0.48
N TRP A 120 19.56 -0.15 -0.69
CA TRP A 120 18.28 0.54 -0.90
C TRP A 120 17.17 -0.48 -1.15
N VAL A 121 16.12 -0.42 -0.33
CA VAL A 121 14.93 -1.27 -0.45
C VAL A 121 13.67 -0.42 -0.60
N PRO A 122 12.61 -0.94 -1.24
CA PRO A 122 11.34 -0.23 -1.33
C PRO A 122 10.75 0.04 0.05
N GLY A 123 10.19 1.24 0.23
CA GLY A 123 9.43 1.61 1.41
C GLY A 123 8.32 2.61 1.13
N LEU A 124 7.60 2.94 2.19
CA LEU A 124 6.51 3.91 2.23
C LEU A 124 6.81 4.94 3.30
N LEU A 125 6.97 6.20 2.90
CA LEU A 125 7.06 7.35 3.79
C LEU A 125 5.65 7.76 4.23
N THR A 126 5.41 7.79 5.54
CA THR A 126 4.09 8.09 6.11
C THR A 126 4.00 9.51 6.68
N ARG A 127 5.08 10.02 7.27
CA ARG A 127 5.13 11.41 7.77
C ARG A 127 6.56 11.88 7.97
N TRP A 128 6.75 13.18 7.83
CA TRP A 128 7.97 13.86 8.23
C TRP A 128 7.90 14.35 9.68
N LYS A 129 9.06 14.41 10.33
CA LYS A 129 9.29 15.10 11.59
C LYS A 129 10.57 15.93 11.42
N HIS A 130 10.51 17.19 11.84
CA HIS A 130 11.69 18.04 11.98
C HIS A 130 12.14 18.06 13.44
N ASP A 131 13.42 17.83 13.70
CA ASP A 131 13.99 17.84 15.05
C ASP A 131 15.47 18.28 15.00
N ALA A 132 15.82 19.34 15.73
CA ALA A 132 17.17 19.90 15.83
C ALA A 132 17.88 20.06 14.46
N ASP A 133 17.24 20.80 13.54
CA ASP A 133 17.72 21.10 12.18
C ASP A 133 17.91 19.90 11.24
N ARG A 134 17.32 18.74 11.57
CA ARG A 134 17.30 17.56 10.69
C ARG A 134 15.89 17.05 10.46
N TRP A 135 15.61 16.67 9.22
CA TRP A 135 14.39 15.95 8.87
C TRP A 135 14.56 14.46 9.08
N ARG A 136 13.53 13.84 9.65
CA ARG A 136 13.43 12.39 9.79
C ARG A 136 12.05 11.92 9.33
N GLY A 137 12.02 10.85 8.57
CA GLY A 137 10.81 10.28 8.00
C GLY A 137 10.38 9.02 8.75
N TRP A 138 9.11 8.95 9.14
CA TRP A 138 8.52 7.68 9.52
C TRP A 138 8.30 6.85 8.25
N VAL A 139 8.92 5.69 8.19
CA VAL A 139 8.90 4.83 7.02
C VAL A 139 8.52 3.41 7.38
N SER A 140 7.70 2.81 6.52
CA SER A 140 7.44 1.37 6.53
C SER A 140 8.25 0.71 5.42
N TYR A 141 8.99 -0.35 5.72
CA TYR A 141 9.80 -1.09 4.74
C TYR A 141 10.03 -2.52 5.20
N LEU A 142 10.50 -3.40 4.29
CA LEU A 142 10.90 -4.76 4.65
C LEU A 142 12.34 -4.76 5.18
N ALA A 143 12.49 -4.95 6.49
CA ALA A 143 13.77 -5.26 7.12
C ALA A 143 14.01 -6.78 7.13
N GLU A 144 15.17 -7.23 7.61
CA GLU A 144 15.52 -8.65 7.69
C GLU A 144 14.53 -9.49 8.52
N THR A 145 13.91 -8.88 9.53
CA THR A 145 13.01 -9.57 10.47
C THR A 145 11.52 -9.40 10.14
N GLY A 146 11.23 -8.80 8.99
CA GLY A 146 9.89 -8.53 8.49
C GLY A 146 9.64 -7.05 8.20
N GLN A 147 8.38 -6.74 7.88
CA GLN A 147 7.94 -5.36 7.63
C GLN A 147 7.88 -4.59 8.95
N VAL A 148 8.53 -3.43 8.99
CA VAL A 148 8.63 -2.59 10.20
C VAL A 148 8.32 -1.15 9.85
N THR A 149 7.77 -0.40 10.81
CA THR A 149 7.58 1.05 10.72
C THR A 149 8.52 1.73 11.72
N THR A 150 9.43 2.56 11.25
CA THR A 150 10.45 3.22 12.09
C THR A 150 10.81 4.61 11.57
N LEU A 151 11.57 5.37 12.37
CA LEU A 151 12.09 6.68 12.01
C LEU A 151 13.46 6.53 11.35
N LYS A 152 13.63 7.07 10.13
CA LYS A 152 14.92 7.12 9.40
C LYS A 152 15.33 8.58 9.17
N ASP A 153 16.64 8.84 9.15
CA ASP A 153 17.17 10.15 8.78
C ASP A 153 16.90 10.43 7.30
N GLN A 154 16.73 11.71 6.94
CA GLN A 154 16.56 12.15 5.55
C GLN A 154 17.65 11.60 4.60
N ASP A 155 18.87 11.39 5.09
CA ASP A 155 19.97 10.90 4.27
C ASP A 155 19.83 9.40 3.91
N ASP A 156 19.02 8.67 4.66
CA ASP A 156 18.68 7.26 4.44
C ASP A 156 17.37 7.07 3.66
N LEU A 157 16.84 8.14 3.07
CA LEU A 157 15.59 8.16 2.30
C LEU A 157 15.79 8.79 0.91
N ARG A 158 15.12 8.23 -0.10
CA ARG A 158 15.05 8.78 -1.47
C ARG A 158 13.63 8.72 -2.00
N PRO A 159 13.16 9.69 -2.79
CA PRO A 159 11.91 9.53 -3.52
C PRO A 159 12.01 8.31 -4.44
N ARG A 160 10.86 7.69 -4.71
CA ARG A 160 10.77 6.55 -5.62
C ARG A 160 9.54 6.68 -6.50
N GLU A 161 9.70 6.43 -7.80
CA GLU A 161 8.61 6.31 -8.76
C GLU A 161 8.17 4.85 -8.95
N VAL A 162 6.97 4.66 -9.49
CA VAL A 162 6.43 3.32 -9.81
C VAL A 162 7.36 2.62 -10.81
N GLY A 163 7.76 1.38 -10.49
CA GLY A 163 8.64 0.59 -11.35
C GLY A 163 10.11 1.06 -11.40
N GLU A 164 10.49 2.06 -10.60
CA GLU A 164 11.88 2.53 -10.52
C GLU A 164 12.79 1.44 -9.94
N ARG A 165 14.03 1.39 -10.41
CA ARG A 165 15.07 0.48 -9.87
C ARG A 165 15.79 1.11 -8.68
N PRO A 166 16.38 0.29 -7.78
CA PRO A 166 17.11 0.80 -6.64
C PRO A 166 18.25 1.74 -7.05
N PRO A 167 18.49 2.84 -6.28
CA PRO A 167 19.62 3.73 -6.49
C PRO A 167 20.95 2.99 -6.36
N ARG A 168 21.97 3.46 -7.09
CA ARG A 168 23.33 2.95 -6.92
C ARG A 168 23.97 3.56 -5.68
N SER A 169 24.93 2.84 -5.11
CA SER A 169 25.76 3.37 -4.01
C SER A 169 26.46 4.66 -4.48
N GLY A 170 26.07 5.81 -3.92
CA GLY A 170 26.62 7.13 -4.29
C GLY A 170 25.61 8.12 -4.89
N ASP A 171 24.39 7.70 -5.22
CA ASP A 171 23.36 8.61 -5.77
C ASP A 171 22.88 9.63 -4.73
N SER A 172 22.96 10.92 -5.11
CA SER A 172 22.83 12.08 -4.20
C SER A 172 21.45 12.74 -4.20
N ALA A 173 20.47 12.24 -4.94
CA ALA A 173 19.09 12.72 -4.81
C ALA A 173 18.70 12.58 -3.33
N ARG A 174 18.03 13.54 -2.69
CA ARG A 174 17.56 13.38 -1.31
C ARG A 174 16.07 13.56 -1.32
N TYR A 175 15.39 12.90 -0.38
CA TYR A 175 14.00 13.23 -0.13
C TYR A 175 13.97 14.62 0.53
N ALA A 176 13.53 15.64 -0.21
CA ALA A 176 13.24 16.95 0.34
C ALA A 176 11.78 16.94 0.83
N PRO A 177 11.49 17.39 2.06
CA PRO A 177 10.13 17.46 2.60
C PRO A 177 9.24 18.44 1.83
#